data_AF-A0A0Q6KK61-F1
#
_entry.id   AF-A0A0Q6KK61-F1
#
_cell.length_a   1.000
_cell.length_b   1.000
_cell.length_c   1.000
_cell.angle_alpha   90.00
_cell.angle_beta   90.00
_cell.angle_gamma   90.00
#
_symmetry.space_group_name_H-M   'P 1'
#
loop_
_entity.id
_entity.type
_entity.pdbx_description
1 polymer ?
#
loop_
_entity_poly.entity_id
_entity_poly.type
_entity_poly.pdbx_seq_one_letter_code
_entity_poly.pdbx_strand_id
1 'polypeptide(L)'
;MTLRIEKPVVIEQKGVVLEGVPGATAAPAMAVAGDDWGTRIAKLVPAEALGLYGSAVALVQTPSASVRVGALWVIVAICAVLTIFIRYRSTLDPATGRPQWPAIAISLVSFILWLTAIGAPTSPIALPEGLAFAGPLAALLWGAVLPYIYRGE
;
A
#
# COMPACT_ATOMS: atom_id res chain seq x y z
N MET A 1 2.47 53.69 9.29
CA MET A 1 2.77 52.24 9.33
C MET A 1 2.34 51.69 7.97
N THR A 2 3.28 51.60 7.03
CA THR A 2 2.99 51.47 5.59
C THR A 2 3.46 50.09 5.13
N LEU A 3 2.51 49.24 4.75
CA LEU A 3 2.74 47.88 4.24
C LEU A 3 3.36 47.96 2.84
N ARG A 4 4.59 47.45 2.70
CA ARG A 4 5.30 47.33 1.42
C ARG A 4 4.97 45.95 0.84
N ILE A 5 4.16 45.91 -0.21
CA ILE A 5 3.89 44.68 -0.97
C ILE A 5 5.08 44.46 -1.93
N GLU A 6 5.91 43.46 -1.65
CA GLU A 6 6.97 43.04 -2.58
C GLU A 6 6.34 42.29 -3.76
N LYS A 7 6.64 42.75 -4.98
CA LYS A 7 6.25 42.06 -6.22
C LYS A 7 7.02 40.76 -6.36
N PRO A 8 6.41 39.67 -6.87
CA PRO A 8 7.14 38.46 -7.20
C PRO A 8 8.13 38.71 -8.35
N VAL A 9 9.37 38.25 -8.15
CA VAL A 9 10.44 38.24 -9.16
C VAL A 9 10.11 37.16 -10.19
N VAL A 10 9.83 37.57 -11.42
CA VAL A 10 9.74 36.68 -12.59
C VAL A 10 11.16 36.49 -13.12
N ILE A 11 11.72 35.30 -12.98
CA ILE A 11 13.01 34.95 -13.58
C ILE A 11 12.76 34.47 -15.01
N GLU A 12 13.09 35.32 -15.98
CA GLU A 12 13.11 35.00 -17.40
C GLU A 12 14.35 34.13 -17.69
N GLN A 13 14.15 32.82 -17.92
CA GLN A 13 15.22 31.94 -18.41
C GLN A 13 15.53 32.28 -19.86
N LYS A 14 16.52 33.15 -20.08
CA LYS A 14 17.16 33.34 -21.37
C LYS A 14 17.80 32.02 -21.82
N GLY A 15 17.33 31.51 -22.96
CA GLY A 15 17.82 30.29 -23.58
C GLY A 15 19.32 30.33 -23.82
N VAL A 16 20.03 29.39 -23.22
CA VAL A 16 21.40 29.06 -23.57
C VAL A 16 21.31 28.12 -24.76
N VAL A 17 21.62 28.64 -25.95
CA VAL A 17 21.89 27.82 -27.14
C VAL A 17 23.27 27.23 -26.95
N LEU A 18 23.34 25.94 -26.60
CA LEU A 18 24.60 25.19 -26.57
C LEU A 18 24.91 24.75 -28.00
N GLU A 19 25.86 25.43 -28.65
CA GLU A 19 26.50 24.96 -29.86
C GLU A 19 27.12 23.57 -29.62
N GLY A 20 26.87 22.66 -30.55
CA GLY A 20 27.13 21.24 -30.41
C GLY A 20 28.61 20.91 -30.22
N VAL A 21 28.90 20.17 -29.15
CA VAL A 21 30.18 19.49 -28.96
C VAL A 21 30.17 18.22 -29.83
N PRO A 22 30.98 18.13 -30.90
CA PRO A 22 31.07 16.91 -31.69
C PRO A 22 31.87 15.89 -30.88
N GLY A 23 31.20 14.83 -30.42
CA GLY A 23 31.86 13.74 -29.67
C GLY A 23 31.21 13.34 -28.36
N ALA A 24 30.00 13.82 -28.04
CA ALA A 24 29.23 13.26 -26.94
C ALA A 24 28.74 11.86 -27.31
N THR A 25 29.56 10.83 -27.06
CA THR A 25 29.08 9.46 -26.92
C THR A 25 27.89 9.49 -25.97
N ALA A 26 26.72 9.09 -26.46
CA ALA A 26 25.50 9.01 -25.68
C ALA A 26 25.82 8.35 -24.33
N ALA A 27 25.59 9.09 -23.24
CA ALA A 27 25.66 8.52 -21.90
C ALA A 27 24.81 7.25 -21.90
N PRO A 28 25.31 6.12 -21.36
CA PRO A 28 24.57 4.88 -21.36
C PRO A 28 23.21 5.18 -20.72
N ALA A 29 22.13 4.84 -21.44
CA ALA A 29 20.77 4.93 -20.92
C ALA A 29 20.78 4.28 -19.55
N MET A 30 20.53 5.06 -18.49
CA MET A 30 20.40 4.53 -17.16
C MET A 30 19.37 3.40 -17.22
N ALA A 31 19.83 2.17 -17.00
CA ALA A 31 18.94 1.04 -16.81
C ALA A 31 17.94 1.46 -15.72
N VAL A 32 16.66 1.42 -16.05
CA VAL A 32 15.56 1.68 -15.11
C VAL A 32 15.76 0.71 -13.96
N ALA A 33 16.32 1.20 -12.86
CA ALA A 33 16.54 0.40 -11.67
C ALA A 33 15.15 0.03 -11.15
N GLY A 34 14.75 -1.23 -11.37
CA GLY A 34 13.48 -1.74 -10.88
C GLY A 34 13.35 -1.45 -9.39
N ASP A 35 12.13 -1.14 -8.95
CA ASP A 35 11.82 -0.60 -7.62
C ASP A 35 12.69 -1.14 -6.49
N ASP A 36 13.15 -0.24 -5.63
CA ASP A 36 13.87 -0.55 -4.41
C ASP A 36 13.05 -1.50 -3.51
N TRP A 37 13.73 -2.34 -2.73
CA TRP A 37 13.09 -3.36 -1.89
C TRP A 37 12.05 -2.76 -0.92
N GLY A 38 12.33 -1.56 -0.38
CA GLY A 38 11.38 -0.85 0.49
C GLY A 38 10.11 -0.45 -0.24
N THR A 39 10.22 0.01 -1.49
CA THR A 39 9.08 0.35 -2.35
C THR A 39 8.23 -0.88 -2.65
N ARG A 40 8.85 -2.05 -2.87
CA ARG A 40 8.12 -3.31 -3.09
C ARG A 40 7.33 -3.71 -1.86
N ILE A 41 7.91 -3.64 -0.67
CA ILE A 41 7.17 -3.95 0.57
C ILE A 41 6.02 -2.98 0.80
N ALA A 42 6.25 -1.68 0.62
CA ALA A 42 5.20 -0.67 0.77
C ALA A 42 4.04 -0.89 -0.21
N LYS A 43 4.31 -1.42 -1.42
CA LYS A 43 3.27 -1.81 -2.37
C LYS A 43 2.46 -3.04 -1.91
N LEU A 44 3.01 -3.93 -1.08
CA LEU A 44 2.40 -5.23 -0.75
C LEU A 44 1.58 -5.25 0.54
N VAL A 45 1.87 -4.33 1.47
CA VAL A 45 1.12 -4.21 2.72
C VAL A 45 0.01 -3.16 2.53
N PRO A 46 -1.27 -3.53 2.66
CA PRO A 46 -2.37 -2.56 2.58
C PRO A 46 -2.47 -1.80 3.91
N ALA A 47 -1.52 -0.90 4.16
CA ALA A 47 -1.47 -0.08 5.37
C ALA A 47 -2.76 0.74 5.55
N GLU A 48 -3.35 1.18 4.45
CA GLU A 48 -4.65 1.84 4.39
C GLU A 48 -5.78 0.97 4.96
N ALA A 49 -5.81 -0.31 4.61
CA ALA A 49 -6.84 -1.24 5.04
C ALA A 49 -6.68 -1.61 6.51
N LEU A 50 -5.44 -1.79 6.98
CA LEU A 50 -5.14 -2.08 8.38
C LEU A 50 -5.43 -0.88 9.28
N GLY A 51 -5.05 0.33 8.85
CA GLY A 51 -5.37 1.56 9.58
C GLY A 51 -6.89 1.80 9.68
N LEU A 52 -7.62 1.58 8.57
CA LEU A 52 -9.07 1.69 8.55
C LEU A 52 -9.73 0.62 9.44
N TYR A 53 -9.26 -0.63 9.33
CA TYR A 53 -9.75 -1.74 10.14
C TYR A 53 -9.59 -1.45 11.63
N GLY A 54 -8.37 -1.10 12.08
CA GLY A 54 -8.10 -0.79 13.48
C GLY A 54 -8.97 0.36 14.01
N SER A 55 -9.18 1.40 13.20
CA SER A 55 -10.05 2.52 13.56
C SER A 55 -11.53 2.09 13.67
N ALA A 56 -12.02 1.29 12.73
CA ALA A 56 -13.41 0.85 12.71
C ALA A 56 -13.71 -0.14 13.85
N VAL A 57 -12.76 -1.00 14.22
CA VAL A 57 -12.90 -1.93 15.35
C VAL A 57 -13.16 -1.18 16.67
N ALA A 58 -12.55 -0.01 16.86
CA ALA A 58 -12.76 0.81 18.08
C ALA A 58 -14.22 1.29 18.25
N LEU A 59 -14.99 1.37 17.15
CA LEU A 59 -16.40 1.75 17.15
C LEU A 59 -17.33 0.61 17.58
N VAL A 60 -16.84 -0.63 17.65
CA VAL A 60 -17.65 -1.81 18.00
C VAL A 60 -17.79 -1.92 19.52
N GLN A 61 -18.77 -1.20 20.07
CA GLN A 61 -19.11 -1.18 21.49
C GLN A 61 -20.32 -2.09 21.76
N THR A 62 -20.11 -3.41 21.76
CA THR A 62 -21.18 -4.37 22.06
C THR A 62 -20.74 -5.44 23.07
N PRO A 63 -21.57 -5.75 24.08
CA PRO A 63 -21.26 -6.78 25.07
C PRO A 63 -21.50 -8.21 24.52
N SER A 64 -22.24 -8.35 23.43
CA SER A 64 -22.52 -9.66 22.83
C SER A 64 -21.37 -10.11 21.92
N ALA A 65 -20.72 -11.22 22.29
CA ALA A 65 -19.60 -11.77 21.52
C ALA A 65 -20.00 -12.15 20.09
N SER A 66 -21.19 -12.73 19.88
CA SER A 66 -21.66 -13.12 18.53
C SER A 66 -21.93 -11.90 17.65
N VAL A 67 -22.54 -10.85 18.21
CA VAL A 67 -22.79 -9.59 17.49
C VAL A 67 -21.46 -8.90 17.18
N ARG A 68 -20.49 -8.93 18.11
CA ARG A 68 -19.15 -8.39 17.89
C ARG A 68 -18.47 -9.09 16.72
N VAL A 69 -18.43 -10.42 16.71
CA VAL A 69 -17.80 -11.18 15.61
C VAL A 69 -18.48 -10.87 14.28
N GLY A 70 -19.81 -10.78 14.25
CA GLY A 70 -20.55 -10.35 13.06
C GLY A 70 -20.15 -8.95 12.58
N ALA A 71 -20.07 -7.97 13.49
CA ALA A 71 -19.63 -6.61 13.17
C ALA A 71 -18.19 -6.56 12.63
N LEU A 72 -17.28 -7.35 13.21
CA LEU A 72 -15.90 -7.46 12.73
C LEU A 72 -15.85 -8.01 11.30
N TRP A 73 -16.62 -9.04 10.96
CA TRP A 73 -16.70 -9.55 9.59
C TRP A 73 -17.25 -8.52 8.59
N VAL A 74 -18.25 -7.73 8.99
CA VAL A 74 -18.75 -6.62 8.18
C VAL A 74 -17.65 -5.59 7.93
N ILE A 75 -16.90 -5.21 8.97
CA ILE A 75 -15.76 -4.27 8.83
C ILE A 75 -14.68 -4.85 7.91
N VAL A 76 -14.34 -6.13 8.04
CA VAL A 76 -13.40 -6.83 7.14
C VAL A 76 -13.87 -6.74 5.70
N ALA A 77 -15.16 -7.02 5.43
CA ALA A 77 -15.72 -6.96 4.08
C ALA A 77 -15.63 -5.55 3.49
N ILE A 78 -15.96 -4.51 4.27
CA ILE A 78 -15.84 -3.11 3.84
C ILE A 78 -14.38 -2.76 3.53
N CYS A 79 -13.44 -3.12 4.41
CA CYS A 79 -12.02 -2.87 4.20
C CYS A 79 -11.48 -3.61 2.95
N ALA A 80 -11.91 -4.85 2.73
CA ALA A 80 -11.53 -5.62 1.55
C ALA A 80 -12.05 -4.98 0.26
N VAL A 81 -13.32 -4.56 0.22
CA VAL A 81 -13.90 -3.87 -0.95
C VAL A 81 -13.17 -2.56 -1.23
N LEU A 82 -12.89 -1.75 -0.19
CA LEU A 82 -12.13 -0.51 -0.35
C LEU A 82 -10.70 -0.77 -0.83
N THR A 83 -10.04 -1.82 -0.32
CA THR A 83 -8.71 -2.24 -0.79
C THR A 83 -8.74 -2.59 -2.27
N ILE A 84 -9.71 -3.40 -2.70
CA ILE A 84 -9.89 -3.74 -4.12
C ILE A 84 -10.10 -2.48 -4.95
N PHE A 85 -11.00 -1.59 -4.51
CA PHE A 85 -11.31 -0.37 -5.25
C PHE A 85 -10.10 0.56 -5.40
N ILE A 86 -9.38 0.81 -4.30
CA ILE A 86 -8.17 1.64 -4.28
C ILE A 86 -7.10 1.01 -5.18
N ARG A 87 -6.82 -0.28 -5.00
CA ARG A 87 -5.76 -0.97 -5.75
C ARG A 87 -6.11 -1.12 -7.22
N TYR A 88 -7.37 -1.37 -7.56
CA TYR A 88 -7.84 -1.33 -8.94
C TYR A 88 -7.54 0.02 -9.57
N ARG A 89 -7.96 1.12 -8.93
CA ARG A 89 -7.73 2.48 -9.44
C ARG A 89 -6.25 2.85 -9.56
N SER A 90 -5.43 2.44 -8.59
CA SER A 90 -4.00 2.75 -8.54
C SER A 90 -3.16 1.89 -9.49
N THR A 91 -3.63 0.70 -9.87
CA THR A 91 -2.88 -0.23 -10.74
C THR A 91 -3.45 -0.34 -12.15
N LEU A 92 -4.42 0.50 -12.50
CA LEU A 92 -4.89 0.64 -13.87
C LEU A 92 -3.76 1.25 -14.71
N ASP A 93 -3.21 0.43 -15.59
CA ASP A 93 -2.26 0.89 -16.59
C ASP A 93 -2.98 1.85 -17.58
N PRO A 94 -2.53 3.10 -17.72
CA PRO A 94 -3.12 4.07 -18.65
C PRO A 94 -3.04 3.64 -20.12
N ALA A 95 -2.06 2.80 -20.48
CA ALA A 95 -1.83 2.36 -21.86
C ALA A 95 -2.70 1.15 -22.23
N THR A 96 -2.89 0.19 -21.32
CA THR A 96 -3.65 -1.04 -21.59
C THR A 96 -5.06 -1.05 -20.98
N GLY A 97 -5.35 -0.12 -20.05
CA GLY A 97 -6.61 -0.06 -19.32
C GLY A 97 -6.86 -1.26 -18.39
N ARG A 98 -5.84 -2.09 -18.15
CA ARG A 98 -5.96 -3.32 -17.35
C ARG A 98 -5.36 -3.10 -15.96
N PRO A 99 -6.05 -3.51 -14.89
CA PRO A 99 -5.48 -3.47 -13.55
C PRO A 99 -4.49 -4.62 -13.35
N GLN A 100 -3.54 -4.43 -12.44
CA GLN A 100 -2.64 -5.50 -12.02
C GLN A 100 -3.33 -6.42 -11.00
N TRP A 101 -4.09 -7.38 -11.51
CA TRP A 101 -4.80 -8.37 -10.69
C TRP A 101 -3.91 -9.08 -9.65
N PRO A 102 -2.64 -9.46 -9.95
CA PRO A 102 -1.78 -10.08 -8.94
C PRO A 102 -1.53 -9.18 -7.73
N ALA A 103 -1.33 -7.87 -7.93
CA ALA A 103 -1.12 -6.91 -6.84
C ALA A 103 -2.35 -6.82 -5.92
N ILE A 104 -3.55 -6.83 -6.52
CA ILE A 104 -4.82 -6.80 -5.76
C ILE A 104 -4.96 -8.08 -4.93
N ALA A 105 -4.76 -9.24 -5.55
CA ALA A 105 -4.86 -10.53 -4.86
C ALA A 105 -3.85 -10.63 -3.70
N ILE A 106 -2.60 -10.22 -3.93
CA ILE A 106 -1.58 -10.19 -2.90
C ILE A 106 -1.98 -9.25 -1.75
N SER A 107 -2.49 -8.06 -2.05
CA SER A 107 -2.94 -7.11 -1.03
C SER A 107 -4.06 -7.70 -0.15
N LEU A 108 -5.01 -8.42 -0.76
CA LEU A 108 -6.09 -9.09 -0.01
C LEU A 108 -5.56 -10.22 0.89
N VAL A 109 -4.65 -11.05 0.39
CA VAL A 109 -4.03 -12.11 1.18
C VAL A 109 -3.25 -11.52 2.35
N SER A 110 -2.44 -10.49 2.10
CA SER A 110 -1.72 -9.75 3.13
C SER A 110 -2.69 -9.22 4.19
N PHE A 111 -3.81 -8.59 3.80
CA PHE A 111 -4.81 -8.08 4.74
C PHE A 111 -5.33 -9.18 5.66
N ILE A 112 -5.75 -10.33 5.11
CA ILE A 112 -6.26 -11.45 5.91
C ILE A 112 -5.20 -12.01 6.85
N LEU A 113 -3.95 -12.18 6.39
CA LEU A 113 -2.85 -12.64 7.25
C LEU A 113 -2.57 -11.67 8.40
N TRP A 114 -2.65 -10.37 8.16
CA TRP A 114 -2.50 -9.40 9.23
C TRP A 114 -3.69 -9.41 10.21
N LEU A 115 -4.90 -9.73 9.77
CA LEU A 115 -6.02 -9.96 10.68
C LEU A 115 -5.79 -11.18 11.58
N THR A 116 -5.22 -12.27 11.07
CA THR A 116 -4.85 -13.41 11.92
C THR A 116 -3.72 -13.07 12.87
N ALA A 117 -2.79 -12.19 12.46
CA ALA A 117 -1.70 -11.72 13.30
C ALA A 117 -2.15 -10.82 14.47
N ILE A 118 -3.18 -9.99 14.26
CA ILE A 118 -3.75 -9.13 15.31
C ILE A 118 -4.39 -9.97 16.43
N GLY A 119 -5.01 -11.11 16.08
CA GLY A 119 -5.58 -12.05 17.05
C GLY A 119 -6.85 -11.55 17.76
N ALA A 120 -7.38 -12.37 18.66
CA ALA A 120 -8.57 -12.03 19.46
C ALA A 120 -8.24 -10.99 20.53
N PRO A 121 -9.20 -10.12 20.94
CA PRO A 121 -10.62 -10.06 20.53
C PRO A 121 -10.87 -9.07 19.37
N THR A 122 -9.81 -8.59 18.73
CA THR A 122 -9.83 -7.56 17.70
C THR A 122 -9.94 -8.14 16.29
N SER A 123 -9.62 -9.41 16.10
CA SER A 123 -9.81 -10.16 14.86
C SER A 123 -11.05 -11.05 14.92
N PRO A 124 -11.83 -11.16 13.82
CA PRO A 124 -12.89 -12.17 13.72
C PRO A 124 -12.34 -13.58 13.50
N ILE A 125 -11.03 -13.72 13.23
CA ILE A 125 -10.36 -15.00 13.01
C ILE A 125 -9.72 -15.41 14.33
N ALA A 126 -10.36 -16.34 15.04
CA ALA A 126 -9.82 -16.92 16.25
C ALA A 126 -8.97 -18.16 15.93
N LEU A 127 -7.69 -18.10 16.29
CA LEU A 127 -6.83 -19.28 16.31
C LEU A 127 -6.95 -19.97 17.68
N PRO A 128 -6.79 -21.30 17.76
CA PRO A 128 -6.67 -22.00 19.03
C PRO A 128 -5.54 -21.39 19.89
N GLU A 129 -5.71 -21.35 21.22
CA GLU A 129 -4.76 -20.68 22.13
C GLU A 129 -3.31 -21.18 21.95
N GLY A 130 -3.12 -22.48 21.77
CA GLY A 130 -1.80 -23.08 21.51
C GLY A 130 -1.17 -22.74 20.15
N LEU A 131 -1.92 -22.08 19.26
CA LEU A 131 -1.51 -21.70 17.90
C LEU A 131 -1.62 -20.20 17.64
N ALA A 132 -1.82 -19.37 18.68
CA ALA A 132 -1.95 -17.91 18.51
C ALA A 132 -0.72 -17.28 17.81
N PHE A 133 0.48 -17.85 17.99
CA PHE A 133 1.71 -17.39 17.33
C PHE A 133 1.72 -17.65 15.80
N ALA A 134 0.86 -18.53 15.29
CA ALA A 134 0.86 -18.93 13.89
C ALA A 134 0.44 -17.78 12.97
N GLY A 135 -0.50 -16.93 13.40
CA GLY A 135 -0.93 -15.76 12.64
C GLY A 135 0.22 -14.77 12.38
N PRO A 136 0.87 -14.23 13.44
CA PRO A 136 2.02 -13.35 13.29
C PRO A 136 3.18 -14.01 12.53
N LEU A 137 3.47 -15.29 12.78
CA LEU A 137 4.51 -16.01 12.06
C LEU A 137 4.21 -16.09 10.56
N ALA A 138 2.98 -16.43 10.18
CA ALA A 138 2.57 -16.47 8.79
C ALA A 138 2.64 -15.09 8.13
N ALA A 139 2.20 -14.03 8.80
CA ALA A 139 2.30 -12.66 8.28
C ALA A 139 3.75 -12.22 8.09
N LEU A 140 4.65 -12.55 9.03
CA LEU A 140 6.08 -12.26 8.93
C LEU A 140 6.74 -13.02 7.77
N LEU A 141 6.50 -14.33 7.68
CA LEU A 141 7.04 -15.16 6.60
C LEU A 141 6.53 -14.68 5.24
N TRP A 142 5.23 -14.37 5.14
CA TRP A 142 4.63 -13.82 3.93
C TRP A 142 5.28 -12.49 3.54
N GLY A 143 5.36 -11.52 4.47
CA GLY A 143 5.98 -10.22 4.22
C GLY A 143 7.46 -10.30 3.86
N ALA A 144 8.19 -11.29 4.40
CA ALA A 144 9.61 -11.49 4.11
C ALA A 144 9.84 -12.19 2.75
N VAL A 145 9.03 -13.18 2.39
CA VAL A 145 9.21 -13.99 1.18
C VAL A 145 8.65 -13.32 -0.07
N LEU A 146 7.51 -12.64 0.06
CA LEU A 146 6.76 -12.10 -1.06
C LEU A 146 7.53 -11.11 -1.96
N PRO A 147 8.40 -10.21 -1.44
CA PRO A 147 9.21 -9.31 -2.28
C PRO A 147 10.20 -10.01 -3.20
N TYR A 148 10.58 -11.27 -2.89
CA TYR A 148 11.43 -12.09 -3.74
C TYR A 148 10.65 -12.72 -4.89
N ILE A 149 9.36 -12.99 -4.70
CA ILE A 149 8.49 -13.67 -5.67
C ILE A 149 7.81 -12.66 -6.61
N TYR A 150 7.35 -11.53 -6.06
CA TYR A 150 6.59 -10.52 -6.80
C TYR A 150 7.34 -9.18 -6.83
N ARG A 151 7.61 -8.70 -8.05
CA ARG A 151 8.41 -7.48 -8.28
C ARG A 151 7.59 -6.20 -8.45
N GLY A 152 6.27 -6.30 -8.61
CA GLY A 152 5.34 -5.17 -8.69
C GLY A 152 5.77 -4.09 -9.67
N GLU A 153 5.51 -4.30 -10.96
CA GLU A 153 5.76 -3.28 -11.99
C GLU A 153 4.84 -2.06 -11.83
#